data_AF-A0A177F750-F1
#
_entry.id   AF-A0A177F750-F1
#
_cell.length_a   1.000
_cell.length_b   1.000
_cell.length_c   1.000
_cell.angle_alpha   90.00
_cell.angle_beta   90.00
_cell.angle_gamma   90.00
#
_symmetry.space_group_name_H-M   'P 1'
#
loop_
_entity.id
_entity.type
_entity.pdbx_description
1 polymer ?
#
loop_
_entity_poly.entity_id
_entity_poly.type
_entity_poly.pdbx_seq_one_letter_code
_entity_poly.pdbx_strand_id
1 'polypeptide(L)'
;MAANVPDVEKDHAGSDSVNGKYDLHHDHHNEESALRRIRTAGSISITPELFEKIYLSPKNRVSNNIRSTFGNPTPLALVGFLLSLTPLSNVLLGWRGAGGLGAAEVGVYYFFGGLLMVLGAFLEFILGNTFPFVVFGSFGAFWLSFGATLTPYFNASIAYDPTNPAQSSSDPVFGSTFAFFHVYMSVLCFIYFIIALRTNLVFVLIFALLVAAFACLAEFFFEIGEGKVNLTMQHSAGGITFAVCLLGWYLFFVQLLAAVDFPLNLPVGDLSRYIRGASERAEKTE
;
A
#
# COMPACT_ATOMS: atom_id res chain seq x y z
N MET A 1 -19.21 -15.38 -47.60
CA MET A 1 -19.26 -16.85 -47.48
C MET A 1 -18.00 -17.25 -46.71
N ALA A 2 -18.02 -17.32 -45.37
CA ALA A 2 -18.64 -18.35 -44.52
C ALA A 2 -18.14 -19.76 -44.88
N ALA A 3 -17.26 -20.36 -44.06
CA ALA A 3 -17.56 -21.33 -42.99
C ALA A 3 -16.22 -21.79 -42.37
N ASN A 4 -15.97 -21.66 -41.06
CA ASN A 4 -16.46 -22.47 -39.93
C ASN A 4 -15.60 -23.73 -39.68
N VAL A 5 -14.78 -23.72 -38.63
CA VAL A 5 -14.23 -24.92 -37.95
C VAL A 5 -14.09 -24.57 -36.45
N PRO A 6 -14.40 -25.49 -35.51
CA PRO A 6 -15.13 -25.19 -34.27
C PRO A 6 -14.28 -25.07 -32.99
N ASP A 7 -14.88 -24.42 -31.99
CA ASP A 7 -14.56 -24.56 -30.56
C ASP A 7 -14.85 -25.98 -30.07
N VAL A 8 -13.90 -26.63 -29.39
CA VAL A 8 -14.17 -27.62 -28.32
C VAL A 8 -13.05 -27.59 -27.28
N GLU A 9 -13.39 -26.97 -26.15
CA GLU A 9 -12.88 -27.17 -24.80
C GLU A 9 -12.58 -28.65 -24.49
N LYS A 10 -11.38 -28.97 -23.99
CA LYS A 10 -11.14 -30.27 -23.34
C LYS A 10 -10.03 -30.21 -22.29
N ASP A 11 -10.45 -30.51 -21.08
CA ASP A 11 -9.68 -30.76 -19.89
C ASP A 11 -8.48 -31.70 -20.15
N HIS A 12 -7.30 -31.27 -19.70
CA HIS A 12 -6.16 -32.16 -19.48
C HIS A 12 -5.77 -32.11 -18.01
N ALA A 13 -6.54 -32.85 -17.20
CA ALA A 13 -6.05 -33.42 -15.97
C ALA A 13 -5.44 -34.80 -16.27
N GLY A 14 -4.13 -34.93 -16.04
CA GLY A 14 -3.50 -36.19 -15.68
C GLY A 14 -2.89 -37.03 -16.80
N SER A 15 -1.57 -36.91 -16.95
CA SER A 15 -0.70 -38.05 -17.27
C SER A 15 0.62 -37.86 -16.54
N ASP A 16 0.82 -38.56 -15.43
CA ASP A 16 2.01 -39.41 -15.32
C ASP A 16 1.81 -40.49 -14.26
N SER A 17 1.89 -41.70 -14.79
CA SER A 17 1.77 -43.01 -14.22
C SER A 17 2.98 -43.41 -13.40
N VAL A 18 2.80 -43.99 -12.19
CA VAL A 18 3.63 -45.10 -11.70
C VAL A 18 2.84 -46.02 -10.74
N ASN A 19 2.70 -47.29 -11.16
CA ASN A 19 2.49 -48.55 -10.41
C ASN A 19 1.32 -48.73 -9.42
N GLY A 20 0.48 -49.72 -9.73
CA GLY A 20 -0.31 -50.42 -8.71
C GLY A 20 -1.46 -51.22 -9.31
N LYS A 21 -1.17 -52.44 -9.77
CA LYS A 21 -2.12 -53.44 -10.26
C LYS A 21 -3.18 -53.76 -9.19
N TYR A 22 -4.46 -53.50 -9.47
CA TYR A 22 -5.58 -54.04 -8.69
C TYR A 22 -6.31 -55.05 -9.57
N ASP A 23 -6.06 -56.34 -9.32
CA ASP A 23 -6.84 -57.44 -9.87
C ASP A 23 -8.25 -57.38 -9.27
N LEU A 24 -9.24 -57.10 -10.11
CA LEU A 24 -10.66 -57.26 -9.84
C LEU A 24 -11.00 -58.75 -9.89
N HIS A 25 -11.01 -59.41 -8.73
CA HIS A 25 -11.69 -60.68 -8.57
C HIS A 25 -12.95 -60.48 -7.72
N HIS A 26 -14.09 -60.75 -8.36
CA HIS A 26 -15.38 -60.94 -7.72
C HIS A 26 -15.27 -62.06 -6.70
N ASP A 27 -15.58 -61.78 -5.44
CA ASP A 27 -16.05 -62.81 -4.52
C ASP A 27 -17.11 -62.25 -3.56
N HIS A 28 -18.15 -63.05 -3.42
CA HIS A 28 -19.44 -62.87 -2.80
C HIS A 28 -19.55 -61.89 -1.60
N HIS A 29 -20.53 -60.99 -1.72
CA HIS A 29 -21.09 -60.17 -0.65
C HIS A 29 -21.42 -61.01 0.57
N ASN A 30 -20.61 -60.88 1.63
CA ASN A 30 -20.93 -61.42 2.94
C ASN A 30 -21.56 -60.28 3.75
N GLU A 31 -22.91 -60.27 3.86
CA GLU A 31 -23.67 -59.26 4.61
C GLU A 31 -23.17 -59.10 6.05
N GLU A 32 -22.59 -60.16 6.61
CA GLU A 32 -21.99 -60.18 7.94
C GLU A 32 -20.76 -59.27 8.09
N SER A 33 -19.99 -59.09 7.00
CA SER A 33 -18.82 -58.20 6.96
C SER A 33 -19.22 -56.72 6.81
N ALA A 34 -20.31 -56.44 6.10
CA ALA A 34 -20.90 -55.10 6.04
C ALA A 34 -21.56 -54.71 7.38
N LEU A 35 -22.26 -55.65 8.02
CA LEU A 35 -22.85 -55.47 9.35
C LEU A 35 -21.79 -55.26 10.43
N ARG A 36 -20.62 -55.93 10.37
CA ARG A 36 -19.49 -55.67 11.29
C ARG A 36 -18.88 -54.28 11.15
N ARG A 37 -18.84 -53.71 9.93
CA ARG A 37 -18.35 -52.35 9.69
C ARG A 37 -19.33 -51.27 10.19
N ILE A 38 -20.63 -51.55 10.12
CA ILE A 38 -21.67 -50.67 10.68
C ILE A 38 -21.67 -50.73 12.22
N ARG A 39 -21.39 -51.90 12.81
CA ARG A 39 -21.35 -52.08 14.27
C ARG A 39 -20.16 -51.42 14.98
N THR A 40 -19.15 -50.98 14.24
CA THR A 40 -17.95 -50.29 14.79
C THR A 40 -18.00 -48.77 14.66
N ALA A 41 -18.96 -48.21 13.91
CA ALA A 41 -19.37 -46.83 14.08
C ALA A 41 -20.37 -46.78 15.25
N GLY A 42 -19.85 -46.82 16.48
CA GLY A 42 -20.65 -46.54 17.66
C GLY A 42 -21.47 -45.28 17.41
N SER A 43 -22.76 -45.32 17.70
CA SER A 43 -23.67 -44.19 17.56
C SER A 43 -23.01 -42.96 18.20
N ILE A 44 -22.50 -42.05 17.38
CA ILE A 44 -22.02 -40.77 17.88
C ILE A 44 -23.30 -40.04 18.27
N SER A 45 -23.58 -39.96 19.57
CA SER A 45 -24.63 -39.10 20.09
C SER A 45 -24.19 -37.67 19.83
N ILE A 46 -24.61 -37.12 18.69
CA ILE A 46 -24.42 -35.71 18.38
C ILE A 46 -25.30 -34.96 19.37
N THR A 47 -24.69 -34.12 20.21
CA THR A 47 -25.48 -33.31 21.14
C THR A 47 -26.35 -32.33 20.34
N PRO A 48 -27.52 -31.92 20.85
CA PRO A 48 -28.37 -30.94 20.18
C PRO A 48 -27.59 -29.68 19.78
N GLU A 49 -26.62 -29.22 20.58
CA GLU A 49 -25.80 -28.06 20.26
C GLU A 49 -24.83 -28.33 19.09
N LEU A 50 -24.28 -29.54 18.97
CA LEU A 50 -23.41 -29.91 17.85
C LEU A 50 -24.19 -30.07 16.55
N PHE A 51 -25.42 -30.60 16.63
CA PHE A 51 -26.33 -30.71 15.50
C PHE A 51 -26.75 -29.31 15.01
N GLU A 52 -27.14 -28.45 15.94
CA GLU A 52 -27.47 -27.05 15.67
C GLU A 52 -26.28 -26.30 15.05
N LYS A 53 -25.06 -26.49 15.56
CA LYS A 53 -23.84 -25.88 15.01
C LYS A 53 -23.50 -26.38 13.60
N ILE A 54 -23.79 -27.63 13.27
CA ILE A 54 -23.55 -28.19 11.92
C ILE A 54 -24.59 -27.70 10.91
N TYR A 55 -25.85 -27.53 11.33
CA TYR A 55 -26.94 -27.08 10.46
C TYR A 55 -27.06 -25.56 10.33
N LEU A 56 -26.80 -24.80 11.41
CA LEU A 56 -26.98 -23.34 11.45
C LEU A 56 -25.70 -22.56 11.12
N SER A 57 -24.53 -23.20 11.11
CA SER A 57 -23.26 -22.58 10.73
C SER A 57 -22.62 -23.39 9.62
N PRO A 58 -22.99 -23.16 8.34
CA PRO A 58 -22.22 -23.71 7.24
C PRO A 58 -20.75 -23.33 7.46
N LYS A 59 -19.85 -24.32 7.44
CA LYS A 59 -18.42 -24.05 7.28
C LYS A 59 -18.26 -23.35 5.93
N ASN A 60 -18.35 -22.04 5.95
CA ASN A 60 -17.84 -21.20 4.90
C ASN A 60 -16.36 -21.55 4.78
N ARG A 61 -16.01 -22.46 3.85
CA ARG A 61 -14.66 -22.61 3.31
C ARG A 61 -14.34 -21.35 2.51
N VAL A 62 -14.45 -20.18 3.11
CA VAL A 62 -13.71 -19.03 2.65
C VAL A 62 -12.28 -19.43 2.95
N SER A 63 -11.45 -19.60 1.92
CA SER A 63 -10.03 -19.79 2.12
C SER A 63 -9.58 -18.76 3.15
N ASN A 64 -8.99 -19.19 4.26
CA ASN A 64 -8.41 -18.31 5.29
C ASN A 64 -7.27 -17.40 4.76
N ASN A 65 -7.08 -17.39 3.44
CA ASN A 65 -6.15 -16.56 2.73
C ASN A 65 -6.93 -15.44 2.03
N ILE A 66 -7.37 -14.43 2.79
CA ILE A 66 -8.08 -13.24 2.27
C ILE A 66 -7.23 -12.56 1.17
N ARG A 67 -5.89 -12.70 1.25
CA ARG A 67 -4.91 -12.26 0.24
C ARG A 67 -4.98 -13.04 -1.09
N SER A 68 -5.51 -14.26 -1.13
CA SER A 68 -5.78 -14.96 -2.40
C SER A 68 -7.15 -14.63 -2.98
N THR A 69 -8.02 -14.00 -2.19
CA THR A 69 -9.38 -13.59 -2.60
C THR A 69 -9.40 -12.18 -3.18
N PHE A 70 -8.52 -11.28 -2.71
CA PHE A 70 -8.43 -9.89 -3.15
C PHE A 70 -7.04 -9.58 -3.73
N GLY A 71 -6.96 -8.64 -4.68
CA GLY A 71 -5.69 -8.16 -5.22
C GLY A 71 -4.87 -7.36 -4.21
N ASN A 72 -3.56 -7.21 -4.46
CA ASN A 72 -2.69 -6.36 -3.66
C ASN A 72 -2.99 -4.87 -3.96
N PRO A 73 -3.42 -4.04 -2.98
CA PRO A 73 -3.75 -2.65 -3.21
C PRO A 73 -2.53 -1.71 -3.10
N THR A 74 -1.39 -2.18 -2.60
CA THR A 74 -0.14 -1.39 -2.50
C THR A 74 0.24 -0.68 -3.81
N PRO A 75 0.25 -1.33 -4.99
CA PRO A 75 0.62 -0.68 -6.25
C PRO A 75 -0.29 0.51 -6.59
N LEU A 76 -1.58 0.43 -6.25
CA LEU A 76 -2.54 1.51 -6.49
C LEU A 76 -2.24 2.74 -5.61
N ALA A 77 -1.90 2.52 -4.34
CA ALA A 77 -1.47 3.61 -3.46
C ALA A 77 -0.11 4.19 -3.90
N LEU A 78 0.83 3.34 -4.33
CA LEU A 78 2.14 3.77 -4.82
C LEU A 78 2.04 4.64 -6.07
N VAL A 79 1.19 4.30 -7.04
CA VAL A 79 0.98 5.17 -8.21
C VAL A 79 0.34 6.50 -7.81
N GLY A 80 -0.58 6.51 -6.83
CA GLY A 80 -1.13 7.74 -6.26
C GLY A 80 -0.04 8.67 -5.69
N PHE A 81 0.86 8.11 -4.89
CA PHE A 81 2.02 8.80 -4.34
C PHE A 81 2.99 9.31 -5.43
N LEU A 82 3.29 8.47 -6.42
CA LEU A 82 4.28 8.80 -7.45
C LEU A 82 3.81 9.88 -8.41
N LEU A 83 2.55 9.83 -8.81
CA LEU A 83 1.99 10.81 -9.75
C LEU A 83 1.73 12.16 -9.09
N SER A 84 1.59 12.21 -7.76
CA SER A 84 1.53 13.47 -7.03
C SER A 84 2.92 14.02 -6.69
N LEU A 85 3.83 13.19 -6.17
CA LEU A 85 5.14 13.67 -5.71
C LEU A 85 6.15 13.92 -6.83
N THR A 86 6.17 13.12 -7.89
CA THR A 86 7.18 13.27 -8.95
C THR A 86 7.03 14.62 -9.66
N PRO A 87 5.83 15.03 -10.08
CA PRO A 87 5.64 16.35 -10.68
C PRO A 87 5.91 17.48 -9.69
N LEU A 88 5.43 17.39 -8.44
CA LEU A 88 5.75 18.37 -7.40
C LEU A 88 7.26 18.53 -7.18
N SER A 89 8.02 17.44 -7.20
CA SER A 89 9.49 17.50 -7.05
C SER A 89 10.14 18.33 -8.17
N ASN A 90 9.67 18.17 -9.41
CA ASN A 90 10.13 18.94 -10.56
C ASN A 90 9.75 20.42 -10.45
N VAL A 91 8.54 20.70 -9.92
CA VAL A 91 8.06 22.05 -9.65
C VAL A 91 8.90 22.73 -8.57
N LEU A 92 9.20 22.03 -7.46
CA LEU A 92 10.02 22.54 -6.37
C LEU A 92 11.46 22.83 -6.83
N LEU A 93 11.99 22.04 -7.76
CA LEU A 93 13.30 22.27 -8.41
C LEU A 93 13.29 23.40 -9.45
N GLY A 94 12.13 23.98 -9.77
CA GLY A 94 12.01 25.06 -10.76
C GLY A 94 12.28 24.61 -12.20
N TRP A 95 12.17 23.32 -12.50
CA TRP A 95 12.52 22.80 -13.82
C TRP A 95 11.68 23.44 -14.92
N ARG A 96 12.35 23.95 -15.95
CA ARG A 96 11.72 24.63 -17.10
C ARG A 96 10.86 25.85 -16.69
N GLY A 97 11.14 26.46 -15.54
CA GLY A 97 10.37 27.60 -15.03
C GLY A 97 9.08 27.21 -14.31
N ALA A 98 8.92 25.94 -13.94
CA ALA A 98 7.82 25.51 -13.08
C ALA A 98 7.90 26.17 -11.68
N GLY A 99 6.75 26.34 -11.00
CA GLY A 99 6.71 27.00 -9.70
C GLY A 99 5.30 27.03 -9.10
N GLY A 100 5.05 28.00 -8.21
CA GLY A 100 3.73 28.19 -7.58
C GLY A 100 3.33 27.05 -6.64
N LEU A 101 4.32 26.39 -6.03
CA LEU A 101 4.14 25.26 -5.11
C LEU A 101 3.28 24.12 -5.68
N GLY A 102 3.15 24.03 -7.01
CA GLY A 102 2.37 22.99 -7.68
C GLY A 102 0.87 23.29 -7.77
N ALA A 103 0.45 24.55 -7.67
CA ALA A 103 -0.96 24.93 -7.82
C ALA A 103 -1.62 24.42 -9.12
N ALA A 104 -0.85 24.29 -10.20
CA ALA A 104 -1.32 23.71 -11.47
C ALA A 104 -1.68 22.21 -11.36
N GLU A 105 -1.18 21.52 -10.33
CA GLU A 105 -1.31 20.07 -10.12
C GLU A 105 -2.32 19.71 -9.03
N VAL A 106 -3.08 20.69 -8.51
CA VAL A 106 -4.07 20.48 -7.44
C VAL A 106 -5.03 19.34 -7.74
N GLY A 107 -5.47 19.17 -8.98
CA GLY A 107 -6.29 18.02 -9.38
C GLY A 107 -5.58 16.68 -9.17
N VAL A 108 -4.29 16.60 -9.46
CA VAL A 108 -3.46 15.41 -9.22
C VAL A 108 -3.33 15.14 -7.72
N TYR A 109 -3.21 16.18 -6.88
CA TYR A 109 -3.18 16.02 -5.43
C TYR A 109 -4.49 15.45 -4.88
N TYR A 110 -5.65 15.89 -5.39
CA TYR A 110 -6.92 15.33 -4.96
C TYR A 110 -7.13 13.88 -5.42
N PHE A 111 -6.88 13.59 -6.70
CA PHE A 111 -7.27 12.30 -7.28
C PHE A 111 -6.20 11.22 -7.12
N PHE A 112 -4.93 11.55 -7.35
CA PHE A 112 -3.84 10.57 -7.22
C PHE A 112 -3.28 10.56 -5.81
N GLY A 113 -2.76 11.69 -5.35
CA GLY A 113 -2.16 11.80 -4.02
C GLY A 113 -3.16 11.51 -2.90
N GLY A 114 -4.40 11.98 -3.04
CA GLY A 114 -5.46 11.82 -2.07
C GLY A 114 -6.28 10.54 -2.27
N LEU A 115 -7.17 10.56 -3.25
CA LEU A 115 -8.18 9.51 -3.45
C LEU A 115 -7.57 8.12 -3.63
N LEU A 116 -6.62 7.93 -4.55
CA LEU A 116 -6.02 6.60 -4.77
C LEU A 116 -5.27 6.09 -3.52
N MET A 117 -4.57 6.97 -2.80
CA MET A 117 -3.87 6.58 -1.59
C MET A 117 -4.83 6.21 -0.44
N VAL A 118 -5.90 6.98 -0.24
CA VAL A 118 -6.93 6.69 0.78
C VAL A 118 -7.67 5.39 0.44
N LEU A 119 -8.02 5.17 -0.83
CA LEU A 119 -8.61 3.91 -1.28
C LEU A 119 -7.66 2.73 -1.06
N GLY A 120 -6.39 2.87 -1.46
CA GLY A 120 -5.37 1.86 -1.23
C GLY A 120 -5.19 1.55 0.25
N ALA A 121 -5.16 2.57 1.11
CA ALA A 121 -5.11 2.43 2.56
C ALA A 121 -6.29 1.61 3.10
N PHE A 122 -7.52 1.98 2.71
CA PHE A 122 -8.72 1.27 3.13
C PHE A 122 -8.70 -0.21 2.70
N LEU A 123 -8.19 -0.51 1.51
CA LEU A 123 -8.01 -1.88 1.05
C LEU A 123 -6.90 -2.63 1.82
N GLU A 124 -5.80 -1.97 2.20
CA GLU A 124 -4.78 -2.55 3.09
C GLU A 124 -5.35 -2.88 4.47
N PHE A 125 -6.27 -2.06 4.98
CA PHE A 125 -6.99 -2.34 6.22
C PHE A 125 -7.84 -3.62 6.11
N ILE A 126 -8.56 -3.80 5.00
CA ILE A 126 -9.33 -5.03 4.74
C ILE A 126 -8.42 -6.27 4.69
N LEU A 127 -7.21 -6.14 4.15
CA LEU A 127 -6.21 -7.21 4.11
C LEU A 127 -5.47 -7.45 5.43
N GLY A 128 -5.70 -6.63 6.45
CA GLY A 128 -5.03 -6.72 7.75
C GLY A 128 -3.59 -6.19 7.75
N ASN A 129 -3.19 -5.42 6.74
CA ASN A 129 -1.86 -4.84 6.61
C ASN A 129 -1.79 -3.46 7.28
N THR A 130 -1.65 -3.44 8.61
CA THR A 130 -1.74 -2.20 9.40
C THR A 130 -0.71 -1.14 9.01
N PHE A 131 0.55 -1.52 8.79
CA PHE A 131 1.59 -0.54 8.50
C PHE A 131 1.37 0.19 7.16
N PRO A 132 1.19 -0.50 6.02
CA PRO A 132 0.79 0.14 4.76
C PRO A 132 -0.52 0.93 4.85
N PHE A 133 -1.53 0.43 5.56
CA PHE A 133 -2.78 1.17 5.80
C PHE A 133 -2.52 2.55 6.40
N VAL A 134 -1.78 2.61 7.52
CA VAL A 134 -1.51 3.87 8.22
C VAL A 134 -0.63 4.79 7.38
N VAL A 135 0.40 4.25 6.71
CA VAL A 135 1.26 5.01 5.79
C VAL A 135 0.44 5.63 4.66
N PHE A 136 -0.27 4.83 3.87
CA PHE A 136 -1.01 5.36 2.71
C PHE A 136 -2.17 6.26 3.12
N GLY A 137 -2.85 5.97 4.23
CA GLY A 137 -3.94 6.81 4.73
C GLY A 137 -3.46 8.19 5.17
N SER A 138 -2.35 8.24 5.92
CA SER A 138 -1.78 9.51 6.38
C SER A 138 -1.18 10.35 5.24
N PHE A 139 -0.47 9.74 4.29
CA PHE A 139 0.01 10.46 3.11
C PHE A 139 -1.13 10.88 2.16
N GLY A 140 -2.18 10.07 2.05
CA GLY A 140 -3.39 10.45 1.33
C GLY A 140 -4.05 11.69 1.93
N ALA A 141 -4.17 11.73 3.26
CA ALA A 141 -4.64 12.92 3.97
C ALA A 141 -3.71 14.12 3.75
N PHE A 142 -2.39 13.93 3.78
CA PHE A 142 -1.42 15.00 3.47
C PHE A 142 -1.70 15.63 2.11
N TRP A 143 -1.87 14.83 1.05
CA TRP A 143 -2.13 15.36 -0.30
C TRP A 143 -3.48 16.07 -0.42
N LEU A 144 -4.52 15.56 0.24
CA LEU A 144 -5.82 16.25 0.30
C LEU A 144 -5.71 17.60 1.02
N SER A 145 -4.99 17.64 2.16
CA SER A 145 -4.75 18.88 2.92
C SER A 145 -3.89 19.88 2.14
N PHE A 146 -2.85 19.41 1.46
CA PHE A 146 -1.98 20.23 0.62
C PHE A 146 -2.75 20.80 -0.58
N GLY A 147 -3.51 19.95 -1.29
CA GLY A 147 -4.40 20.37 -2.37
C GLY A 147 -5.47 21.37 -1.92
N ALA A 148 -6.08 21.16 -0.75
CA ALA A 148 -7.02 22.11 -0.16
C ALA A 148 -6.38 23.45 0.16
N THR A 149 -5.14 23.46 0.67
CA THR A 149 -4.41 24.69 0.96
C THR A 149 -4.15 25.51 -0.30
N LEU A 150 -3.83 24.86 -1.42
CA LEU A 150 -3.57 25.51 -2.70
C LEU A 150 -4.84 25.88 -3.47
N THR A 151 -5.98 25.29 -3.12
CA THR A 151 -7.25 25.54 -3.81
C THR A 151 -7.88 26.83 -3.28
N PRO A 152 -8.07 27.88 -4.11
CA PRO A 152 -8.57 29.17 -3.65
C PRO A 152 -9.92 29.11 -2.93
N TYR A 153 -10.78 28.15 -3.29
CA TYR A 153 -12.09 27.94 -2.66
C TYR A 153 -12.02 27.73 -1.14
N PHE A 154 -10.99 27.03 -0.63
CA PHE A 154 -10.84 26.79 0.81
C PHE A 154 -10.30 28.02 1.55
N ASN A 155 -9.85 29.06 0.83
CA ASN A 155 -9.43 30.34 1.39
C ASN A 155 -8.29 30.25 2.42
N ALA A 156 -7.45 29.21 2.34
CA ALA A 156 -6.45 28.90 3.37
C ALA A 156 -5.34 29.96 3.46
N SER A 157 -4.73 30.34 2.34
CA SER A 157 -3.76 31.45 2.31
C SER A 157 -4.45 32.81 2.28
N ILE A 158 -5.51 32.95 1.48
CA ILE A 158 -6.21 34.22 1.24
C ILE A 158 -6.82 34.80 2.52
N ALA A 159 -7.15 33.98 3.53
CA ALA A 159 -7.58 34.48 4.83
C ALA A 159 -6.53 35.35 5.56
N TYR A 160 -5.24 35.21 5.23
CA TYR A 160 -4.15 36.00 5.83
C TYR A 160 -3.95 37.36 5.13
N ASP A 161 -4.14 37.43 3.82
CA ASP A 161 -4.19 38.69 3.07
C ASP A 161 -5.37 38.72 2.09
N PRO A 162 -6.57 39.11 2.56
CA PRO A 162 -7.75 39.21 1.72
C PRO A 162 -7.66 40.31 0.66
N THR A 163 -6.77 41.29 0.86
CA THR A 163 -6.62 42.45 -0.04
C THR A 163 -5.74 42.14 -1.24
N ASN A 164 -4.77 41.23 -1.09
CA ASN A 164 -3.93 40.74 -2.19
C ASN A 164 -3.93 39.19 -2.26
N PRO A 165 -5.04 38.56 -2.70
CA PRO A 165 -5.17 37.11 -2.75
C PRO A 165 -4.02 36.38 -3.47
N ALA A 166 -3.47 36.99 -4.53
CA ALA A 166 -2.36 36.44 -5.30
C ALA A 166 -1.02 36.36 -4.54
N GLN A 167 -0.84 37.18 -3.50
CA GLN A 167 0.38 37.22 -2.68
C GLN A 167 0.17 36.59 -1.31
N SER A 168 -1.06 36.17 -0.99
CA SER A 168 -1.44 35.66 0.32
C SER A 168 -0.64 34.44 0.81
N SER A 169 -0.08 33.63 -0.10
CA SER A 169 0.80 32.49 0.26
C SER A 169 2.23 32.90 0.64
N SER A 170 2.58 34.17 0.41
CA SER A 170 3.84 34.78 0.87
C SER A 170 3.66 35.58 2.16
N ASP A 171 2.46 35.58 2.75
CA ASP A 171 2.23 36.21 4.05
C ASP A 171 3.11 35.54 5.13
N PRO A 172 3.85 36.30 5.95
CA PRO A 172 4.72 35.74 6.98
C PRO A 172 4.00 34.86 8.02
N VAL A 173 2.77 35.21 8.38
CA VAL A 173 1.99 34.43 9.36
C VAL A 173 1.49 33.13 8.71
N PHE A 174 1.07 33.18 7.44
CA PHE A 174 0.78 31.98 6.67
C PHE A 174 1.99 31.04 6.59
N GLY A 175 3.16 31.58 6.22
CA GLY A 175 4.41 30.81 6.12
C GLY A 175 4.75 30.09 7.42
N SER A 176 4.80 30.82 8.53
CA SER A 176 5.09 30.25 9.86
C SER A 176 4.05 29.18 10.27
N THR A 177 2.76 29.43 10.00
CA THR A 177 1.68 28.49 10.33
C THR A 177 1.79 27.20 9.52
N PHE A 178 2.02 27.33 8.21
CA PHE A 178 2.06 26.19 7.30
C PHE A 178 3.36 25.36 7.42
N ALA A 179 4.44 25.98 7.89
CA ALA A 179 5.69 25.29 8.22
C ALA A 179 5.49 24.18 9.26
N PHE A 180 4.68 24.42 10.30
CA PHE A 180 4.44 23.42 11.34
C PHE A 180 3.79 22.14 10.82
N PHE A 181 2.94 22.23 9.78
CA PHE A 181 2.39 21.03 9.15
C PHE A 181 3.50 20.15 8.56
N HIS A 182 4.51 20.76 7.93
CA HIS A 182 5.67 20.07 7.38
C HIS A 182 6.62 19.55 8.47
N VAL A 183 6.79 20.29 9.58
CA VAL A 183 7.55 19.81 10.75
C VAL A 183 6.97 18.49 11.27
N TYR A 184 5.66 18.45 11.53
CA TYR A 184 5.04 17.24 12.05
C TYR A 184 4.94 16.11 11.01
N MET A 185 4.89 16.44 9.72
CA MET A 185 5.09 15.43 8.67
C MET A 185 6.50 14.83 8.68
N SER A 186 7.54 15.63 8.94
CA SER A 186 8.90 15.12 9.12
C SER A 186 8.99 14.18 10.34
N VAL A 187 8.36 14.55 11.46
CA VAL A 187 8.28 13.69 12.67
C VAL A 187 7.55 12.38 12.35
N LEU A 188 6.43 12.43 11.62
CA LEU A 188 5.70 11.23 11.20
C LEU A 188 6.56 10.32 10.32
N CYS A 189 7.27 10.91 9.35
CA CYS A 189 8.21 10.16 8.50
C CYS A 189 9.34 9.55 9.31
N PHE A 190 9.80 10.20 10.38
CA PHE A 190 10.84 9.66 11.25
C PHE A 190 10.36 8.43 12.03
N ILE A 191 9.12 8.46 12.51
CA ILE A 191 8.48 7.28 13.12
C ILE A 191 8.39 6.14 12.10
N TYR A 192 7.92 6.42 10.88
CA TYR A 192 7.84 5.41 9.82
C TYR A 192 9.20 4.89 9.38
N PHE A 193 10.24 5.72 9.35
CA PHE A 193 11.60 5.31 9.09
C PHE A 193 12.07 4.24 10.09
N ILE A 194 11.87 4.48 11.40
CA ILE A 194 12.24 3.51 12.44
C ILE A 194 11.47 2.20 12.26
N ILE A 195 10.17 2.26 11.99
CA ILE A 195 9.33 1.06 11.81
C ILE A 195 9.71 0.30 10.52
N ALA A 196 10.03 1.03 9.45
CA ALA A 196 10.41 0.46 8.16
C ALA A 196 11.74 -0.31 8.19
N LEU A 197 12.59 -0.14 9.22
CA LEU A 197 13.82 -0.92 9.38
C LEU A 197 13.56 -2.44 9.38
N ARG A 198 12.34 -2.87 9.67
CA ARG A 198 11.93 -4.27 9.64
C ARG A 198 11.26 -4.74 8.34
N THR A 199 11.09 -3.86 7.36
CA THR A 199 10.41 -4.18 6.09
C THR A 199 11.45 -4.46 5.01
N ASN A 200 11.80 -3.46 4.20
CA ASN A 200 12.84 -3.57 3.17
C ASN A 200 13.63 -2.28 3.04
N LEU A 201 14.83 -2.39 2.48
CA LEU A 201 15.79 -1.29 2.35
C LEU A 201 15.22 -0.11 1.57
N VAL A 202 14.41 -0.35 0.54
CA VAL A 202 13.86 0.74 -0.26
C VAL A 202 12.85 1.58 0.53
N PHE A 203 11.98 0.97 1.35
CA PHE A 203 11.10 1.73 2.26
C PHE A 203 11.89 2.52 3.30
N VAL A 204 12.96 1.93 3.84
CA VAL A 204 13.85 2.63 4.79
C VAL A 204 14.45 3.88 4.14
N LEU A 205 14.99 3.75 2.93
CA LEU A 205 15.58 4.88 2.21
C LEU A 205 14.53 5.95 1.85
N ILE A 206 13.33 5.54 1.44
CA ILE A 206 12.22 6.45 1.16
C ILE A 206 11.88 7.30 2.40
N PHE A 207 11.66 6.67 3.56
CA PHE A 207 11.31 7.42 4.76
C PHE A 207 12.47 8.25 5.30
N ALA A 208 13.71 7.75 5.24
CA ALA A 208 14.89 8.52 5.62
C ALA A 208 15.02 9.82 4.82
N LEU A 209 14.83 9.73 3.49
CA LEU A 209 14.86 10.89 2.62
C LEU A 209 13.65 11.80 2.83
N LEU A 210 12.45 11.25 3.06
CA LEU A 210 11.26 12.05 3.34
C LEU A 210 11.38 12.86 4.65
N VAL A 211 12.05 12.35 5.69
CA VAL A 211 12.36 13.13 6.90
C VAL A 211 13.12 14.40 6.53
N ALA A 212 14.19 14.27 5.74
CA ALA A 212 14.99 15.40 5.29
C ALA A 212 14.21 16.32 4.34
N ALA A 213 13.43 15.78 3.42
CA ALA A 213 12.62 16.56 2.49
C ALA A 213 11.59 17.44 3.21
N PHE A 214 10.82 16.86 4.15
CA PHE A 214 9.85 17.62 4.94
C PHE A 214 10.51 18.63 5.87
N ALA A 215 11.71 18.33 6.40
CA ALA A 215 12.48 19.30 7.17
C ALA A 215 12.92 20.50 6.30
N CYS A 216 13.39 20.27 5.07
CA CYS A 216 13.71 21.33 4.12
C CYS A 216 12.47 22.15 3.71
N LEU A 217 11.30 21.51 3.52
CA LEU A 217 10.06 22.24 3.26
C LEU A 217 9.61 23.07 4.45
N ALA A 218 9.71 22.54 5.67
CA ALA A 218 9.41 23.29 6.88
C ALA A 218 10.28 24.54 7.00
N GLU A 219 11.59 24.40 6.78
CA GLU A 219 12.52 25.53 6.79
C GLU A 219 12.18 26.56 5.71
N PHE A 220 11.88 26.11 4.49
CA PHE A 220 11.44 27.01 3.42
C PHE A 220 10.21 27.85 3.82
N PHE A 221 9.22 27.26 4.48
CA PHE A 221 8.05 28.00 4.96
C PHE A 221 8.34 28.88 6.18
N PHE A 222 9.27 28.49 7.06
CA PHE A 222 9.75 29.38 8.13
C PHE A 222 10.52 30.58 7.58
N GLU A 223 11.33 30.41 6.54
CA GLU A 223 12.00 31.52 5.86
C GLU A 223 10.99 32.51 5.26
N ILE A 224 9.90 32.02 4.64
CA ILE A 224 8.76 32.87 4.23
C ILE A 224 8.19 33.60 5.45
N GLY A 225 8.07 32.91 6.59
CA GLY A 225 7.64 33.48 7.86
C GLY A 225 8.53 34.59 8.42
N GLU A 226 9.80 34.61 8.03
CA GLU A 226 10.76 35.66 8.36
C GLU A 226 10.86 36.75 7.26
N GLY A 227 10.02 36.66 6.22
CA GLY A 227 10.08 37.55 5.05
C GLY A 227 11.30 37.32 4.15
N LYS A 228 11.95 36.16 4.27
CA LYS A 228 13.10 35.75 3.46
C LYS A 228 12.63 34.81 2.35
N VAL A 229 13.04 35.08 1.12
CA VAL A 229 12.78 34.19 -0.02
C VAL A 229 14.08 33.52 -0.42
N ASN A 230 14.34 32.36 0.17
CA ASN A 230 15.50 31.53 -0.14
C ASN A 230 15.06 30.22 -0.81
N LEU A 231 15.31 30.14 -2.11
CA LEU A 231 14.93 28.97 -2.90
C LEU A 231 15.84 27.76 -2.64
N THR A 232 16.94 27.91 -1.91
CA THR A 232 17.87 26.81 -1.61
C THR A 232 17.15 25.68 -0.87
N MET A 233 16.33 26.01 0.13
CA MET A 233 15.59 25.00 0.89
C MET A 233 14.49 24.35 0.06
N GLN A 234 13.79 25.14 -0.77
CA GLN A 234 12.81 24.62 -1.72
C GLN A 234 13.44 23.64 -2.74
N HIS A 235 14.57 24.02 -3.34
CA HIS A 235 15.28 23.18 -4.30
C HIS A 235 15.86 21.93 -3.63
N SER A 236 16.37 22.05 -2.40
CA SER A 236 16.85 20.91 -1.61
C SER A 236 15.73 19.92 -1.34
N ALA A 237 14.56 20.39 -0.90
CA ALA A 237 13.38 19.57 -0.75
C ALA A 237 13.01 18.87 -2.07
N GLY A 238 12.90 19.62 -3.17
CA GLY A 238 12.56 19.08 -4.49
C GLY A 238 13.54 18.02 -4.98
N GLY A 239 14.85 18.21 -4.75
CA GLY A 239 15.89 17.24 -5.12
C GLY A 239 15.80 15.96 -4.29
N ILE A 240 15.56 16.08 -2.98
CA ILE A 240 15.40 14.93 -2.09
C ILE A 240 14.11 14.16 -2.42
N THR A 241 12.99 14.85 -2.63
CA THR A 241 11.73 14.20 -3.02
C THR A 241 11.82 13.57 -4.40
N PHE A 242 12.58 14.15 -5.33
CA PHE A 242 12.84 13.50 -6.62
C PHE A 242 13.59 12.17 -6.44
N ALA A 243 14.61 12.13 -5.57
CA ALA A 243 15.30 10.88 -5.23
C ALA A 243 14.36 9.85 -4.57
N VAL A 244 13.46 10.30 -3.69
CA VAL A 244 12.38 9.45 -3.14
C VAL A 244 11.51 8.86 -4.26
N CYS A 245 11.12 9.68 -5.24
CA CYS A 245 10.32 9.22 -6.38
C CYS A 245 11.05 8.16 -7.19
N LEU A 246 12.36 8.28 -7.44
CA LEU A 246 13.12 7.25 -8.16
C LEU A 246 13.07 5.88 -7.44
N LEU A 247 13.21 5.89 -6.11
CA LEU A 247 13.05 4.68 -5.29
C LEU A 247 11.62 4.14 -5.32
N GLY A 248 10.62 5.03 -5.30
CA GLY A 248 9.22 4.66 -5.38
C GLY A 248 8.84 4.08 -6.75
N TRP A 249 9.34 4.65 -7.85
CA TRP A 249 9.15 4.12 -9.20
C TRP A 249 9.74 2.73 -9.33
N TYR A 250 10.92 2.51 -8.74
CA TYR A 250 11.52 1.18 -8.64
C TYR A 250 10.61 0.20 -7.88
N LEU A 251 10.09 0.57 -6.70
CA LEU A 251 9.16 -0.29 -5.94
C LEU A 251 7.86 -0.57 -6.71
N PHE A 252 7.29 0.45 -7.34
CA PHE A 252 6.07 0.30 -8.13
C PHE A 252 6.27 -0.68 -9.29
N PHE A 253 7.39 -0.55 -10.01
CA PHE A 253 7.74 -1.47 -11.08
C PHE A 253 7.91 -2.90 -10.57
N VAL A 254 8.67 -3.11 -9.50
CA VAL A 254 8.86 -4.43 -8.87
C VAL A 254 7.51 -5.07 -8.48
N GLN A 255 6.60 -4.29 -7.88
CA GLN A 255 5.30 -4.79 -7.45
C GLN A 255 4.39 -5.15 -8.63
N LEU A 256 4.42 -4.40 -9.73
CA LEU A 256 3.65 -4.73 -10.93
C LEU A 256 4.19 -5.97 -11.64
N LEU A 257 5.52 -6.15 -11.70
CA LEU A 257 6.13 -7.38 -12.22
C LEU A 257 5.63 -8.60 -11.44
N ALA A 258 5.64 -8.52 -10.10
CA ALA A 258 5.13 -9.59 -9.25
C ALA A 258 3.62 -9.84 -9.43
N ALA A 259 2.82 -8.79 -9.64
CA ALA A 259 1.37 -8.92 -9.81
C ALA A 259 0.95 -9.67 -11.07
N VAL A 260 1.81 -9.71 -12.10
CA VAL A 260 1.54 -10.40 -13.38
C VAL A 260 2.41 -11.66 -13.56
N ASP A 261 3.03 -12.14 -12.48
CA ASP A 261 3.96 -13.29 -12.48
C ASP A 261 5.07 -13.15 -13.53
N PHE A 262 5.61 -11.94 -13.68
CA PHE A 262 6.68 -11.67 -14.64
C PHE A 262 7.98 -12.34 -14.15
N PRO A 263 8.77 -13.00 -15.02
CA PRO A 263 9.93 -13.81 -14.61
C PRO A 263 11.11 -13.01 -14.03
N LEU A 264 11.09 -11.68 -14.14
CA LEU A 264 12.14 -10.80 -13.63
C LEU A 264 11.89 -10.49 -12.14
N ASN A 265 12.78 -11.00 -11.29
CA ASN A 265 12.78 -10.72 -9.86
C ASN A 265 13.87 -9.70 -9.51
N LEU A 266 13.46 -8.50 -9.10
CA LEU A 266 14.36 -7.41 -8.74
C LEU A 266 14.47 -7.27 -7.21
N PRO A 267 15.68 -7.03 -6.66
CA PRO A 267 15.91 -7.05 -5.22
C PRO A 267 15.42 -5.76 -4.53
N VAL A 268 14.57 -5.88 -3.51
CA VAL A 268 14.15 -4.75 -2.66
C VAL A 268 14.95 -4.63 -1.35
N GLY A 269 15.87 -5.58 -1.10
CA GLY A 269 16.68 -5.64 0.11
C GLY A 269 15.86 -5.98 1.37
N ASP A 270 15.43 -7.23 1.51
CA ASP A 270 14.67 -7.70 2.68
C ASP A 270 15.52 -7.59 3.97
N LEU A 271 15.05 -6.75 4.91
CA LEU A 271 15.73 -6.48 6.17
C LEU A 271 15.18 -7.31 7.33
N SER A 272 14.09 -8.06 7.12
CA SER A 272 13.45 -8.89 8.16
C SER A 272 14.42 -9.90 8.78
N ARG A 273 15.39 -10.38 7.99
CA ARG A 273 16.46 -11.30 8.45
C ARG A 273 17.43 -10.68 9.46
N TYR A 274 17.66 -9.37 9.37
CA TYR A 274 18.58 -8.65 10.26
C TYR A 274 17.88 -8.17 11.53
N ILE A 275 16.61 -7.77 11.45
CA ILE A 275 15.81 -7.30 12.60
C ILE A 275 14.65 -8.29 12.88
N ARG A 276 14.99 -9.36 13.59
CA ARG A 276 14.08 -10.47 13.91
C ARG A 276 12.79 -10.05 14.63
N GLY A 277 11.74 -10.85 14.40
CA GLY A 277 10.44 -10.86 15.07
C GLY A 277 10.54 -10.77 16.60
N ALA A 278 9.57 -10.12 17.27
CA ALA A 278 9.46 -10.25 18.72
C ALA A 278 9.10 -11.71 19.08
N SER A 279 8.17 -12.31 18.31
CA SER A 279 7.80 -13.72 18.40
C SER A 279 8.98 -14.66 18.11
N GLU A 280 9.79 -14.37 17.07
CA GLU A 280 11.00 -15.17 16.75
C GLU A 280 12.10 -15.07 17.82
N ARG A 281 12.15 -13.97 18.58
CA ARG A 281 13.06 -13.83 19.74
C ARG A 281 12.52 -14.60 20.94
N ALA A 282 11.20 -14.61 21.15
CA ALA A 282 10.55 -15.35 22.23
C ALA A 282 10.75 -16.87 22.06
N GLU A 283 10.54 -17.40 20.85
CA GLU A 283 10.74 -18.84 20.54
C GLU A 283 12.18 -19.35 20.72
N LYS A 284 13.18 -18.46 20.79
CA LYS A 284 14.58 -18.84 21.07
C LYS A 284 14.98 -18.76 22.53
N THR A 285 14.10 -18.20 23.37
CA THR A 285 14.37 -18.03 24.80
C THR A 285 13.71 -19.14 25.62
N GLU A 286 12.77 -19.88 25.03
CA GLU A 286 12.26 -21.18 25.52
C GLU A 286 13.11 -22.34 24.99
#